data_AF-L9X6Z0-F1
#
_entry.id   AF-L9X6Z0-F1
#
_cell.length_a   1.000
_cell.length_b   1.000
_cell.length_c   1.000
_cell.angle_alpha   90.00
_cell.angle_beta   90.00
_cell.angle_gamma   90.00
#
_symmetry.space_group_name_H-M   'P 1'
#
loop_
_entity.id
_entity.type
_entity.pdbx_description
1 polymer ?
#
loop_
_entity_poly.entity_id
_entity_poly.type
_entity_poly.pdbx_seq_one_letter_code
_entity_poly.pdbx_strand_id
1 'polypeptide(L)' 'MDPYGDDLRLPRARLEPEERATVRCRDCRATFPRSDAAAPTKGTLRCPECHSEAIGDVD' A
#
# COMPACT_ATOMS: atom_id res chain seq x y z
N MET A 1 39.84 19.72 -6.10
CA MET A 1 38.39 19.93 -5.92
C MET A 1 37.74 18.78 -6.65
N ASP A 2 37.22 17.80 -5.91
CA ASP A 2 36.78 16.52 -6.47
C ASP A 2 35.26 16.57 -6.70
N PRO A 3 34.77 16.56 -7.95
CA PRO A 3 33.35 16.79 -8.25
C PRO A 3 32.45 15.58 -7.92
N TYR A 4 33.02 14.47 -7.41
CA TYR A 4 32.27 13.23 -7.11
C TYR A 4 32.00 13.00 -5.61
N GLY A 5 32.41 13.92 -4.72
CA GLY A 5 32.18 13.80 -3.28
C GLY A 5 30.73 14.04 -2.82
N ASP A 6 29.86 14.50 -3.71
CA ASP A 6 28.49 14.94 -3.37
C ASP A 6 27.46 13.81 -3.48
N ASP A 7 27.64 12.86 -4.41
CA ASP A 7 26.74 11.71 -4.57
C ASP A 7 26.70 10.77 -3.34
N LEU A 8 27.78 10.70 -2.56
CA LEU A 8 27.82 9.93 -1.31
C LEU A 8 27.10 10.62 -0.14
N ARG A 9 26.68 11.89 -0.30
CA ARG A 9 25.92 12.64 0.71
C ARG A 9 24.42 12.54 0.54
N LEU A 10 23.91 12.02 -0.58
CA LEU A 10 22.49 11.74 -0.65
C LEU A 10 22.17 10.66 0.40
N PRO A 11 21.34 10.96 1.41
CA PRO A 11 20.78 9.89 2.20
C PRO A 11 20.03 9.02 1.20
N ARG A 12 20.38 7.73 1.12
CA ARG A 12 19.54 6.75 0.44
C ARG A 12 18.15 6.97 1.03
N ALA A 13 17.25 7.60 0.27
CA ALA A 13 15.89 7.79 0.70
C ALA A 13 15.42 6.38 1.02
N ARG A 14 15.30 6.10 2.32
CA ARG A 14 14.68 4.89 2.79
C ARG A 14 13.28 5.10 2.27
N LEU A 15 12.96 4.49 1.13
CA LEU A 15 11.59 4.34 0.69
C LEU A 15 10.97 3.57 1.84
N GLU A 16 10.44 4.32 2.81
CA GLU A 16 9.60 3.76 3.85
C GLU A 16 8.54 2.99 3.06
N PRO A 17 8.49 1.66 3.21
CA PRO A 17 7.62 0.85 2.38
C PRO A 17 6.23 1.45 2.49
N GLU A 18 5.76 1.97 1.36
CA GLU A 18 4.60 2.83 1.18
C GLU A 18 3.57 2.54 2.27
N GLU A 19 3.51 3.50 3.20
CA GLU A 19 2.73 3.43 4.41
C GLU A 19 1.31 3.01 4.07
N ARG A 20 0.94 1.78 4.47
CA ARG A 20 -0.43 1.36 4.77
C ARG A 20 -1.47 1.92 3.77
N ALA A 21 -1.36 1.58 2.49
CA ALA A 21 -2.43 1.89 1.54
C ALA A 21 -3.77 1.40 2.14
N THR A 22 -4.61 2.34 2.58
CA THR A 22 -5.93 2.03 3.13
C THR A 22 -6.89 1.88 1.98
N VAL A 23 -7.56 0.74 1.96
CA VAL A 23 -8.52 0.40 0.92
C VAL A 23 -9.92 0.41 1.51
N ARG A 24 -10.90 0.70 0.66
CA ARG A 24 -12.30 0.69 1.02
C ARG A 24 -13.07 -0.26 0.12
N CYS A 25 -13.87 -1.11 0.73
CA CYS A 25 -14.83 -1.92 0.00
C CYS A 25 -15.96 -1.02 -0.51
N ARG A 26 -16.26 -1.05 -1.81
CA ARG A 26 -17.38 -0.29 -2.40
C ARG A 26 -18.74 -0.88 -2.04
N ASP A 27 -18.77 -2.13 -1.63
CA ASP A 27 -19.98 -2.90 -1.35
C ASP A 27 -20.50 -2.63 0.06
N CYS A 28 -19.70 -2.95 1.10
CA CYS A 28 -20.06 -2.69 2.49
C CYS A 28 -19.57 -1.34 3.03
N ARG A 29 -18.77 -0.60 2.24
CA ARG A 29 -18.15 0.69 2.61
C ARG A 29 -17.13 0.61 3.76
N ALA A 30 -16.74 -0.58 4.20
CA ALA A 30 -15.69 -0.77 5.20
C ALA A 30 -14.34 -0.25 4.67
N THR A 31 -13.60 0.43 5.53
CA THR A 31 -12.25 0.94 5.23
C THR A 31 -11.27 0.16 6.11
N PHE A 32 -10.25 -0.43 5.49
CA PHE A 32 -9.29 -1.31 6.16
C PHE A 32 -7.91 -1.21 5.50
N PRO A 33 -6.84 -1.57 6.21
CA PRO A 33 -5.51 -1.62 5.61
C PRO A 33 -5.47 -2.63 4.48
N ARG A 34 -4.74 -2.34 3.39
CA ARG A 34 -4.49 -3.33 2.32
C ARG A 34 -3.83 -4.61 2.85
N SER A 35 -3.08 -4.52 3.95
CA SER A 35 -2.51 -5.68 4.65
C SER A 35 -3.54 -6.59 5.33
N ASP A 36 -4.70 -6.03 5.70
CA ASP A 36 -5.79 -6.73 6.39
C ASP A 36 -6.78 -7.37 5.40
N ALA A 37 -6.76 -6.89 4.15
CA ALA A 37 -7.51 -7.48 3.06
C ALA A 37 -7.17 -8.96 2.90
N ALA A 38 -8.17 -9.83 2.99
CA ALA A 38 -7.98 -11.24 2.73
C ALA A 38 -7.59 -11.44 1.26
N ALA A 39 -6.41 -12.03 1.03
CA ALA A 39 -5.90 -12.33 -0.31
C ALA A 39 -5.94 -13.85 -0.57
N PRO A 40 -7.12 -14.43 -0.90
CA PRO A 40 -7.23 -15.86 -1.16
C PRO A 40 -6.43 -16.31 -2.38
N THR A 41 -6.21 -15.40 -3.34
CA THR A 41 -5.44 -15.63 -4.56
C THR A 41 -4.46 -14.49 -4.76
N LYS A 42 -3.28 -14.79 -5.30
CA LYS A 42 -2.22 -13.81 -5.55
C LYS A 42 -2.74 -12.71 -6.48
N GLY A 43 -2.94 -11.49 -5.94
CA GLY A 43 -3.42 -10.33 -6.69
C GLY A 43 -4.90 -9.98 -6.53
N THR A 44 -5.68 -10.74 -5.73
CA THR A 44 -7.11 -10.45 -5.50
C THR A 44 -7.32 -10.11 -4.03
N LEU A 45 -7.81 -8.90 -3.74
CA LEU A 45 -8.15 -8.46 -2.38
C LEU A 45 -9.65 -8.66 -2.15
N ARG A 46 -10.01 -9.25 -1.01
CA ARG A 46 -11.39 -9.37 -0.55
C ARG A 46 -11.62 -8.59 0.73
N CYS A 47 -12.82 -8.05 0.86
CA CYS A 47 -13.25 -7.40 2.08
C CYS A 47 -13.34 -8.44 3.21
N PRO A 48 -12.73 -8.22 4.38
CA PRO A 48 -12.89 -9.14 5.51
C PRO A 48 -14.33 -9.17 6.05
N GLU A 49 -15.11 -8.10 5.84
CA GLU A 49 -16.49 -8.00 6.36
C GLU A 49 -17.52 -8.69 5.46
N CYS A 50 -17.50 -8.40 4.15
CA CYS A 50 -18.51 -8.90 3.21
C CYS A 50 -17.95 -9.85 2.14
N HIS A 51 -16.64 -10.09 2.13
CA HIS A 51 -15.94 -10.96 1.18
C HIS A 51 -16.01 -10.50 -0.29
N SER A 52 -16.53 -9.31 -0.55
CA SER A 52 -16.56 -8.71 -1.88
C SER A 52 -15.17 -8.35 -2.38
N GLU A 53 -14.95 -8.54 -3.68
CA GLU A 53 -13.72 -8.21 -4.42
C GLU A 53 -13.71 -6.75 -4.91
N ALA A 54 -14.81 -6.02 -4.66
CA ALA A 54 -14.97 -4.61 -5.01
C ALA A 54 -14.20 -3.69 -4.04
N ILE A 55 -12.88 -3.83 -3.99
CA ILE A 55 -11.98 -3.06 -3.15
C ILE A 55 -11.35 -1.94 -3.98
N GLY A 56 -11.49 -0.69 -3.54
CA GLY A 56 -10.82 0.47 -4.16
C GLY A 56 -9.92 1.18 -3.15
N ASP A 57 -8.88 1.85 -3.62
CA ASP A 57 -8.06 2.70 -2.78
C ASP A 57 -8.84 3.95 -2.32
N VAL A 58 -8.59 4.37 -1.09
CA VAL A 58 -9.07 5.64 -0.56
C VAL A 58 -7.97 6.65 -0.84
N ASP A 59 -8.17 7.46 -1.88
CA ASP A 59 -7.34 8.63 -2.19
C ASP A 59 -7.50 9.71 -1.09
#